data_AF-A0A059E314-F1
#
_entry.id   AF-A0A059E314-F1
#
_cell.length_a   1.000
_cell.length_b   1.000
_cell.length_c   1.000
_cell.angle_alpha   90.00
_cell.angle_beta   90.00
_cell.angle_gamma   90.00
#
_symmetry.space_group_name_H-M   'P 1'
#
loop_
_entity.id
_entity.type
_entity.pdbx_description
1 polymer ?
#
loop_
_entity_poly.entity_id
_entity_poly.type
_entity_poly.pdbx_seq_one_letter_code
_entity_poly.pdbx_strand_id
1 'polypeptide(L)'
;MIIGRLTGTVAALGTDNILIDVNGVGYVCMAGTRLLSRVHVGETSVLHVETKVNEAAIILYAFGSDEERAWFVRLQDVHGVAGKAAMAILDAITPAELMDAIALGDASVLTRAKGVGKKLAEASRRRWAGLASSKPPRSLALPVRPSPPRPACEARQSRRLQTSAMPNRMPPAPWPALRKMPAMTMSVL
;
A
#
# COMPACT_ATOMS: atom_id res chain seq x y z
N MET A 1 -0.85 21.29 1.81
CA MET A 1 -1.73 20.23 2.33
C MET A 1 -0.96 18.92 2.26
N ILE A 2 -0.88 18.17 3.35
CA ILE A 2 -0.12 16.90 3.45
C ILE A 2 -1.02 15.80 4.01
N ILE A 3 -0.75 14.55 3.63
CA ILE A 3 -1.48 13.37 4.11
C ILE A 3 -0.71 12.78 5.29
N GLY A 4 -1.32 12.73 6.47
CA GLY A 4 -0.67 12.22 7.70
C GLY A 4 -1.03 10.79 8.08
N ARG A 5 -2.20 10.29 7.67
CA ARG A 5 -2.68 8.94 8.01
C ARG A 5 -3.65 8.43 6.94
N LEU A 6 -3.54 7.14 6.62
CA LEU A 6 -4.46 6.42 5.75
C LEU A 6 -5.12 5.27 6.52
N THR A 7 -6.38 5.00 6.22
CA THR A 7 -7.13 3.86 6.78
C THR A 7 -7.98 3.28 5.67
N GLY A 8 -7.74 2.01 5.35
CA GLY A 8 -8.37 1.37 4.21
C GLY A 8 -7.99 -0.09 4.09
N THR A 9 -8.43 -0.71 2.99
CA THR A 9 -8.15 -2.13 2.71
C THR A 9 -6.93 -2.23 1.82
N VAL A 10 -6.07 -3.21 2.10
CA VAL A 10 -4.88 -3.49 1.30
C VAL A 10 -5.32 -4.19 0.02
N ALA A 11 -5.20 -3.51 -1.11
CA ALA A 11 -5.64 -4.03 -2.40
C ALA A 11 -4.53 -4.83 -3.11
N ALA A 12 -3.27 -4.42 -2.97
CA ALA A 12 -2.12 -5.15 -3.50
C ALA A 12 -0.83 -4.84 -2.73
N LEU A 13 0.09 -5.81 -2.71
CA LEU A 13 1.44 -5.68 -2.17
C LEU A 13 2.45 -5.90 -3.30
N GLY A 14 3.42 -5.00 -3.44
CA GLY A 14 4.60 -5.21 -4.27
C GLY A 14 5.86 -5.30 -3.43
N THR A 15 7.03 -5.19 -4.06
CA THR A 15 8.32 -5.42 -3.40
C THR A 15 8.67 -4.34 -2.38
N ASP A 16 8.47 -3.06 -2.75
CA ASP A 16 8.78 -1.89 -1.92
C ASP A 16 7.56 -0.95 -1.80
N ASN A 17 6.39 -1.37 -2.29
CA ASN A 17 5.20 -0.54 -2.38
C ASN A 17 3.94 -1.31 -1.97
N ILE A 18 2.95 -0.55 -1.52
CA ILE A 18 1.64 -1.04 -1.07
C ILE A 18 0.55 -0.19 -1.73
N LEU A 19 -0.48 -0.87 -2.22
CA LEU A 19 -1.69 -0.25 -2.76
C LEU A 19 -2.80 -0.36 -1.71
N ILE A 20 -3.31 0.79 -1.26
CA ILE A 20 -4.38 0.86 -0.26
C ILE A 20 -5.60 1.48 -0.90
N ASP A 21 -6.72 0.78 -0.85
CA ASP A 21 -8.01 1.30 -1.23
C ASP A 21 -8.66 2.01 -0.03
N VAL A 22 -8.87 3.32 -0.16
CA VAL A 22 -9.60 4.14 0.80
C VAL A 22 -10.88 4.64 0.12
N ASN A 23 -12.00 3.96 0.40
CA ASN A 23 -13.33 4.31 -0.13
C ASN A 23 -13.40 4.41 -1.68
N GLY A 24 -12.69 3.55 -2.41
CA GLY A 24 -12.64 3.54 -3.87
C GLY A 24 -11.48 4.33 -4.48
N VAL A 25 -10.58 4.90 -3.65
CA VAL A 25 -9.38 5.60 -4.11
C VAL A 25 -8.14 4.77 -3.77
N GLY A 26 -7.43 4.31 -4.79
CA GLY A 26 -6.19 3.56 -4.67
C GLY A 26 -4.98 4.46 -4.45
N TYR A 27 -4.42 4.46 -3.24
CA TYR A 27 -3.18 5.15 -2.90
C TYR A 27 -1.99 4.19 -2.99
N VAL A 28 -1.01 4.55 -3.81
CA VAL A 28 0.28 3.85 -3.86
C VAL A 28 1.24 4.51 -2.88
N CYS A 29 1.69 3.75 -1.89
CA CYS A 29 2.67 4.20 -0.90
C CYS A 29 3.91 3.32 -0.97
N MET A 30 5.08 3.92 -0.77
CA MET A 30 6.34 3.22 -0.54
C MET A 30 6.38 2.73 0.90
N ALA A 31 6.70 1.45 1.11
CA ALA A 31 6.72 0.82 2.42
C ALA A 31 8.02 0.01 2.61
N GLY A 32 8.51 -0.07 3.84
CA GLY A 32 9.64 -0.94 4.19
C GLY A 32 9.23 -2.42 4.25
N THR A 33 10.21 -3.32 4.13
CA THR A 33 9.97 -4.78 4.15
C THR A 33 9.35 -5.23 5.48
N ARG A 34 9.69 -4.60 6.61
CA ARG A 34 9.07 -4.86 7.92
C ARG A 34 7.58 -4.60 7.95
N LEU A 35 7.11 -3.55 7.28
CA LEU A 35 5.69 -3.23 7.20
C LEU A 35 4.97 -4.20 6.27
N LEU A 36 5.55 -4.45 5.08
CA LEU A 36 5.00 -5.39 4.10
C LEU A 36 4.87 -6.82 4.66
N SER A 37 5.77 -7.22 5.57
CA SER A 37 5.72 -8.54 6.21
C SER A 37 4.62 -8.69 7.26
N ARG A 38 4.04 -7.58 7.76
CA ARG A 38 2.98 -7.57 8.78
C ARG A 38 1.57 -7.48 8.18
N VAL A 39 1.47 -7.04 6.93
CA VAL A 39 0.22 -6.65 6.30
C VAL A 39 -0.16 -7.67 5.23
N HIS A 40 -1.44 -8.01 5.14
CA HIS A 40 -1.95 -8.95 4.14
C HIS A 40 -2.94 -8.30 3.19
N VAL A 41 -3.00 -8.79 1.95
CA VAL A 41 -3.99 -8.36 0.96
C VAL A 41 -5.40 -8.72 1.45
N GLY A 42 -6.33 -7.78 1.33
CA GLY A 42 -7.70 -7.89 1.80
C GLY A 42 -7.90 -7.50 3.27
N GLU A 43 -6.83 -7.23 4.02
CA GLU A 43 -6.92 -6.78 5.41
C GLU A 43 -7.13 -5.27 5.50
N THR A 44 -7.90 -4.83 6.50
CA THR A 44 -8.02 -3.40 6.82
C THR A 44 -6.84 -2.96 7.68
N SER A 45 -6.05 -2.01 7.18
CA SER A 45 -4.85 -1.52 7.86
C SER A 45 -4.90 0.00 8.06
N VAL A 46 -4.33 0.44 9.17
CA VAL A 46 -4.12 1.87 9.46
C VAL A 46 -2.63 2.15 9.30
N LEU A 47 -2.28 3.04 8.38
CA LEU A 47 -0.89 3.39 8.12
C LEU A 47 -0.64 4.87 8.39
N HIS A 48 0.51 5.16 8.97
CA HIS A 48 1.04 6.50 9.13
C HIS A 48 1.77 6.90 7.85
N VAL A 49 1.46 8.08 7.31
CA VAL A 49 1.99 8.48 6.00
C VAL A 49 2.76 9.79 6.11
N GLU A 50 3.85 9.87 5.38
CA GLU A 50 4.58 11.12 5.13
C GLU A 50 4.62 11.40 3.63
N THR A 51 4.12 12.57 3.23
CA THR A 51 4.10 13.01 1.83
C THR A 51 5.37 13.77 1.50
N LYS A 52 6.05 13.37 0.41
CA LYS A 52 7.16 14.13 -0.18
C LYS A 52 6.74 14.64 -1.54
N VAL A 53 6.73 15.96 -1.68
CA VAL A 53 6.37 16.65 -2.91
C VAL A 53 7.66 17.14 -3.53
N ASN A 54 7.99 16.57 -4.69
CA ASN A 54 9.04 17.08 -5.57
C ASN A 54 8.35 17.72 -6.79
N GLU A 55 9.12 18.48 -7.57
CA GLU A 55 8.61 19.13 -8.79
C GLU A 55 8.10 18.13 -9.84
N ALA A 56 8.71 16.93 -9.88
CA ALA A 56 8.35 15.88 -10.83
C ALA A 56 7.28 14.89 -10.32
N ALA A 57 7.17 14.70 -9.00
CA ALA A 57 6.33 13.62 -8.45
C ALA A 57 5.97 13.84 -6.98
N ILE A 58 4.81 13.28 -6.60
CA ILE A 58 4.36 13.16 -5.20
C ILE A 58 4.58 11.71 -4.77
N ILE A 59 5.37 11.53 -3.72
CA ILE A 59 5.69 10.21 -3.16
C ILE A 59 5.11 10.12 -1.75
N LEU A 60 4.38 9.05 -1.49
CA LEU A 60 3.85 8.73 -0.16
C LEU A 60 4.72 7.65 0.47
N TYR A 61 5.19 7.88 1.69
CA TYR A 61 5.90 6.89 2.48
C TYR A 61 5.01 6.41 3.61
N ALA A 62 4.82 5.10 3.74
CA ALA A 62 3.96 4.49 4.74
C ALA A 62 4.76 3.78 5.84
N PHE A 63 4.27 3.93 7.07
CA PHE A 63 4.85 3.38 8.30
C PHE A 63 3.78 2.69 9.13
N GLY A 64 4.18 1.66 9.88
CA GLY A 64 3.28 0.94 10.78
C GLY A 64 3.09 1.68 12.09
N SER A 65 4.12 2.42 12.53
CA SER A 65 4.09 3.23 13.74
C SER A 65 4.33 4.71 13.43
N ASP A 66 3.73 5.56 14.24
CA ASP A 66 3.98 7.00 14.20
C ASP A 66 5.40 7.36 14.69
N GLU A 67 6.00 6.51 15.54
CA GLU A 67 7.39 6.66 15.96
C GLU A 67 8.34 6.51 14.77
N GLU A 68 8.11 5.51 13.90
CA GLU A 68 8.89 5.30 12.69
C GLU A 68 8.77 6.51 11.75
N ARG A 69 7.56 7.05 11.59
CA ARG A 69 7.31 8.26 10.80
C ARG A 69 8.08 9.46 11.36
N ALA A 70 8.05 9.67 12.68
CA ALA A 70 8.75 10.78 13.30
C ALA A 70 10.28 10.68 13.13
N TRP A 71 10.83 9.47 13.22
CA TRP A 71 12.23 9.21 12.88
C TRP A 71 12.53 9.46 11.41
N PHE A 72 11.66 9.04 10.50
CA PHE A 72 11.83 9.28 9.06
C PHE A 72 11.95 10.77 8.72
N VAL A 73 11.16 11.63 9.36
CA VAL A 73 11.28 13.09 9.20
C VAL A 73 12.62 13.58 9.76
N ARG A 74 13.02 13.09 10.95
CA ARG A 74 14.31 13.44 11.56
C ARG A 74 15.52 13.04 10.71
N LEU A 75 15.46 11.88 10.07
CA LEU A 75 16.51 11.37 9.19
C LEU A 75 16.71 12.27 7.96
N GLN A 76 15.64 12.87 7.46
CA GLN A 76 15.69 13.75 6.28
C GLN A 76 16.30 15.13 6.55
N ASP A 77 16.45 15.54 7.81
CA ASP A 77 17.19 16.76 8.17
C ASP A 77 18.70 16.65 7.90
N VAL A 78 19.20 15.44 7.64
CA VAL A 78 20.59 15.21 7.28
C VAL A 78 20.77 15.41 5.78
N HIS A 79 21.72 16.28 5.41
CA HIS A 79 22.09 16.47 4.01
C HIS A 79 22.53 15.16 3.35
N GLY A 80 21.90 14.82 2.22
CA GLY A 80 22.21 13.62 1.43
C GLY A 80 21.38 12.39 1.79
N VAL A 81 20.52 12.44 2.82
CA VAL A 81 19.60 11.34 3.13
C VAL A 81 18.32 11.51 2.32
N ALA A 82 18.17 10.72 1.25
CA ALA A 82 16.93 10.66 0.47
C ALA A 82 15.87 9.77 1.15
N GLY A 83 14.59 9.94 0.79
CA GLY A 83 13.48 9.16 1.35
C GLY A 83 13.67 7.64 1.23
N LYS A 84 14.24 7.13 0.13
CA LYS A 84 14.54 5.70 -0.02
C LYS A 84 15.63 5.21 0.95
N ALA A 85 16.67 6.02 1.18
CA ALA A 85 17.74 5.68 2.12
C ALA A 85 17.24 5.72 3.57
N ALA A 86 16.45 6.74 3.94
CA ALA A 86 15.83 6.82 5.26
C ALA A 86 14.90 5.63 5.54
N MET A 87 14.11 5.19 4.55
CA MET A 87 13.28 3.99 4.67
C MET A 87 14.15 2.74 4.90
N ALA A 88 15.23 2.57 4.14
CA ALA A 88 16.14 1.43 4.31
C ALA A 88 16.82 1.39 5.70
N ILE A 89 17.09 2.55 6.30
CA ILE A 89 17.63 2.65 7.68
C ILE A 89 16.60 2.12 8.68
N LEU A 90 15.35 2.59 8.60
CA LEU A 90 14.27 2.18 9.49
C LEU A 90 13.85 0.71 9.30
N ASP A 91 14.12 0.15 8.12
CA ASP A 91 13.89 -1.25 7.83
C ASP A 91 15.02 -2.18 8.35
N ALA A 92 16.25 -1.67 8.41
CA ALA A 92 17.39 -2.41 8.94
C ALA A 92 17.46 -2.37 10.48
N ILE A 93 17.11 -1.24 11.09
CA ILE A 93 17.34 -0.95 12.52
C ILE A 93 16.03 -0.46 13.13
N THR A 94 15.72 -0.87 14.36
CA THR A 94 14.52 -0.38 15.06
C THR A 94 14.71 1.07 15.53
N PRO A 95 13.61 1.84 15.74
CA PRO A 95 13.69 3.17 16.33
C PRO A 95 14.45 3.22 17.67
N ALA A 96 14.34 2.17 18.49
CA ALA A 96 15.06 2.02 19.75
C ALA A 96 16.57 1.87 19.55
N GLU A 97 16.98 0.91 18.71
CA GLU A 97 18.40 0.71 18.38
C GLU A 97 19.02 1.94 17.69
N LEU A 98 18.23 2.69 16.93
CA LEU A 98 18.67 3.95 16.33
C LEU A 98 18.99 5.00 17.41
N MET A 99 18.19 5.10 18.47
CA MET A 99 18.48 5.98 19.61
C MET A 99 19.78 5.58 20.30
N ASP A 100 19.96 4.28 20.55
CA ASP A 100 21.16 3.76 21.22
C ASP A 100 22.41 4.01 20.36
N ALA A 101 22.34 3.77 19.05
CA ALA A 101 23.43 4.04 18.12
C ALA A 101 23.79 5.53 18.06
N ILE A 102 22.81 6.42 18.16
CA ILE A 102 23.04 7.88 18.23
C ILE A 102 23.71 8.26 19.54
N ALA A 103 23.24 7.72 20.67
CA ALA A 103 23.79 7.99 22.00
C ALA A 103 25.23 7.50 22.16
N LEU A 104 25.54 6.31 21.64
CA LEU A 104 26.89 5.73 21.63
C LEU A 104 27.78 6.33 20.53
N GLY A 105 27.19 7.03 19.56
CA GLY A 105 27.90 7.56 18.40
C GLY A 105 28.45 6.48 17.48
N ASP A 106 27.77 5.33 17.37
CA ASP A 106 28.22 4.22 16.53
C ASP A 106 27.68 4.36 15.09
N ALA A 107 28.54 4.85 14.19
CA ALA A 107 28.21 4.99 12.77
C ALA A 107 28.16 3.63 12.03
N SER A 108 28.69 2.55 12.60
CA SER A 108 28.73 1.24 11.95
C SER A 108 27.34 0.64 11.80
N VAL A 109 26.46 0.86 12.78
CA VAL A 109 25.07 0.39 12.77
C VAL A 109 24.33 0.95 11.55
N LEU A 110 24.49 2.24 11.26
CA LEU A 110 23.87 2.92 10.11
C LEU A 110 24.36 2.39 8.76
N THR A 111 25.61 1.95 8.67
CA THR A 111 26.16 1.40 7.40
C THR A 111 25.57 0.05 7.00
N ARG A 112 24.82 -0.62 7.88
CA ARG A 112 24.10 -1.86 7.55
C ARG A 112 22.93 -1.63 6.58
N ALA A 113 22.42 -0.41 6.52
CA ALA A 113 21.29 -0.07 5.68
C ALA A 113 21.70 0.09 4.20
N LYS A 114 20.87 -0.45 3.29
CA LYS A 114 21.09 -0.36 1.85
C LYS A 114 21.01 1.11 1.39
N GLY A 115 22.09 1.61 0.80
CA GLY A 115 22.16 3.00 0.31
C GLY A 115 22.80 4.01 1.27
N VAL A 116 23.30 3.57 2.43
CA VAL A 116 24.06 4.41 3.36
C VAL A 116 25.57 4.13 3.21
N GLY A 117 26.28 5.05 2.56
CA GLY A 117 27.75 4.99 2.50
C GLY A 117 28.40 5.45 3.82
N LYS A 118 29.67 5.09 4.06
CA LYS A 118 30.44 5.51 5.25
C LYS A 118 30.40 7.02 5.48
N LYS A 119 30.57 7.82 4.41
CA LYS A 119 30.48 9.30 4.47
C LYS A 119 29.10 9.79 4.91
N LEU A 120 28.02 9.13 4.46
CA LEU A 120 26.65 9.50 4.83
C LEU A 120 26.37 9.13 6.29
N ALA A 121 26.86 7.97 6.76
CA ALA A 121 26.75 7.56 8.14
C ALA A 121 27.50 8.52 9.08
N GLU A 122 28.71 8.94 8.71
CA GLU A 122 29.49 9.94 9.45
C GLU A 122 28.80 11.31 9.47
N ALA A 123 28.26 11.76 8.33
CA ALA A 123 27.50 13.01 8.25
C ALA A 123 26.24 12.97 9.12
N SER A 124 25.52 11.85 9.09
CA SER A 124 24.33 11.61 9.93
C SER A 124 24.69 11.65 11.42
N ARG A 125 25.74 10.92 11.81
CA ARG A 125 26.27 10.95 13.18
C ARG A 125 26.63 12.36 13.61
N ARG A 126 27.35 13.11 12.77
CA ARG A 126 27.77 14.49 13.09
C ARG A 126 26.56 15.40 13.28
N ARG A 127 25.52 15.24 12.47
CA ARG A 127 24.27 16.00 12.60
C ARG A 127 23.56 15.70 13.93
N TRP A 128 23.63 14.46 14.42
CA TRP A 128 22.91 14.03 15.63
C TRP A 128 23.72 14.08 16.92
N ALA A 129 25.06 14.24 16.86
CA ALA A 129 25.93 14.29 18.04
C ALA A 129 25.58 15.41 19.04
N GLY A 130 24.91 16.48 18.61
CA GLY A 130 24.39 17.56 19.48
C GLY A 130 22.94 17.38 19.94
N LEU A 131 22.28 16.29 19.55
CA LEU A 131 20.85 16.04 19.75
C LEU A 131 20.57 14.86 20.70
N ALA A 132 21.57 14.45 21.49
CA ALA A 132 21.61 13.23 22.28
C ALA A 132 20.48 13.01 23.32
N SER A 133 19.50 13.92 23.44
CA SER A 133 18.30 13.77 24.28
C SER A 133 16.97 13.88 23.52
N SER A 134 16.97 14.02 22.19
CA SER A 134 15.71 14.20 21.46
C SER A 134 15.04 12.85 21.19
N LYS A 135 14.12 12.48 22.08
CA LYS A 135 12.93 11.69 21.73
C LYS A 135 12.41 12.19 20.36
N PRO A 136 12.00 11.31 19.43
CA PRO A 136 11.49 11.77 18.13
C PRO A 136 10.43 12.87 18.35
N PRO A 137 10.45 13.94 17.54
CA PRO A 137 9.54 15.06 17.74
C PRO A 137 8.11 14.52 17.77
N ARG A 138 7.35 14.93 18.80
CA ARG A 138 5.97 14.52 19.13
C ARG A 138 5.37 13.61 18.07
N SER A 139 5.37 12.32 18.35
CA SER A 139 4.46 11.40 17.68
C SER A 139 3.07 12.05 17.73
N LEU A 140 2.46 12.30 16.57
CA LEU A 140 1.07 12.67 16.44
C LEU A 140 0.13 11.62 17.05
N ALA A 141 0.64 10.46 17.49
CA ALA A 141 0.06 9.50 18.45
C ALA A 141 -1.45 9.63 18.58
N LEU A 142 -2.15 9.44 17.46
CA LEU A 142 -3.58 9.19 17.49
C LEU A 142 -3.70 7.72 17.82
N PRO A 143 -4.45 7.33 18.87
CA PRO A 143 -4.68 5.93 19.15
C PRO A 143 -5.24 5.28 17.89
N VAL A 144 -4.47 4.37 17.30
CA VAL A 144 -4.89 3.54 16.18
C VAL A 144 -5.93 2.59 16.76
N ARG A 145 -7.20 2.99 16.70
CA ARG A 145 -8.28 2.02 16.86
C ARG A 145 -8.30 1.20 15.58
N PRO A 146 -8.16 -0.14 15.63
CA PRO A 146 -8.49 -0.96 14.47
C PRO A 146 -9.93 -0.61 14.09
N SER A 147 -10.12 -0.10 12.87
CA SER A 147 -11.46 0.17 12.37
C SER A 147 -12.21 -1.17 12.31
N PRO A 148 -13.45 -1.26 12.81
CA PRO A 148 -14.22 -2.48 12.68
C PRO A 148 -14.30 -2.87 11.20
N PRO A 149 -14.20 -4.17 10.86
CA PRO A 149 -14.30 -4.62 9.49
C PRO A 149 -15.60 -4.09 8.92
N ARG A 150 -15.51 -3.18 7.95
CA ARG A 150 -16.71 -2.73 7.24
C ARG A 150 -17.28 -3.94 6.53
N PRO A 151 -18.58 -4.25 6.68
CA PRO A 151 -19.18 -5.36 5.98
C PRO A 151 -18.93 -5.17 4.48
N ALA A 152 -18.28 -6.16 3.87
CA ALA A 152 -17.92 -6.18 2.46
C ALA A 152 -19.14 -5.83 1.61
N CYS A 153 -19.16 -4.62 1.05
CA CYS A 153 -20.23 -4.13 0.19
C CYS A 153 -20.14 -4.72 -1.23
N GLU A 154 -19.67 -5.95 -1.38
CA GLU A 154 -19.34 -6.56 -2.68
C GLU A 154 -19.84 -8.00 -2.86
N ALA A 155 -20.73 -8.49 -1.99
CA ALA A 155 -21.43 -9.76 -2.22
C ALA A 155 -22.85 -9.61 -2.79
N ARG A 156 -23.31 -8.37 -3.09
CA ARG A 156 -24.70 -8.10 -3.48
C ARG A 156 -24.90 -7.83 -4.99
N GLN A 157 -23.84 -7.58 -5.76
CA GLN A 157 -23.94 -7.34 -7.21
C GLN A 157 -23.95 -8.63 -8.04
N SER A 158 -23.33 -9.72 -7.58
CA SER A 158 -23.35 -11.02 -8.28
C SER A 158 -24.71 -11.75 -8.16
N ARG A 159 -25.52 -11.46 -7.14
CA ARG A 159 -26.86 -12.07 -6.97
C ARG A 159 -27.96 -11.40 -7.80
N ARG A 160 -27.78 -10.16 -8.28
CA ARG A 160 -28.78 -9.49 -9.15
C ARG A 160 -28.62 -9.83 -10.64
N LEU A 161 -27.45 -10.28 -11.07
CA LEU A 161 -27.19 -10.66 -12.46
C LEU A 161 -27.41 -12.16 -12.74
N GLN A 162 -27.55 -13.00 -11.72
CA GLN A 162 -27.83 -14.43 -11.90
C GLN A 162 -29.31 -14.83 -11.69
N THR A 163 -30.16 -13.96 -11.12
CA THR A 163 -31.60 -14.25 -10.95
C THR A 163 -32.51 -13.80 -12.10
N SER A 164 -31.97 -13.32 -13.24
CA SER A 164 -32.79 -12.94 -14.41
C SER A 164 -32.68 -13.89 -15.61
N ALA A 165 -32.09 -15.08 -15.46
CA ALA A 165 -32.03 -16.03 -16.57
C ALA A 165 -32.39 -17.48 -16.16
N MET A 166 -33.68 -17.79 -16.37
CA MET A 166 -34.28 -19.10 -16.63
C MET A 166 -34.46 -20.06 -15.43
N PRO A 167 -35.44 -21.00 -15.46
CA PRO A 167 -36.18 -21.53 -16.63
C PRO A 167 -37.71 -21.67 -16.44
N ASN A 168 -38.49 -21.46 -17.50
CA ASN A 168 -39.82 -22.09 -17.55
C ASN A 168 -39.93 -22.96 -18.81
N ARG A 169 -39.88 -24.27 -18.58
CA ARG A 169 -40.30 -25.30 -19.53
C ARG A 169 -41.82 -25.27 -19.62
N MET A 170 -42.36 -25.15 -20.83
CA MET A 170 -43.21 -26.21 -21.39
C MET A 170 -43.55 -25.92 -22.87
N PRO A 171 -43.55 -26.96 -23.74
CA PRO A 171 -44.05 -26.88 -25.11
C PRO A 171 -45.59 -27.04 -25.11
N PRO A 172 -46.31 -26.56 -26.16
CA PRO A 172 -46.88 -27.55 -27.09
C PRO A 172 -47.11 -27.08 -28.55
N ALA A 173 -46.71 -27.95 -29.49
CA ALA A 173 -47.45 -28.42 -30.68
C ALA A 173 -47.91 -27.42 -31.79
N PRO A 174 -48.44 -27.89 -32.95
CA PRO A 174 -47.80 -27.77 -34.25
C PRO A 174 -48.52 -26.79 -35.20
N TRP A 175 -47.77 -26.01 -36.00
CA TRP A 175 -48.37 -25.13 -37.00
C TRP A 175 -48.94 -25.89 -38.20
N PRO A 176 -50.16 -25.57 -38.66
CA PRO A 176 -50.69 -26.10 -39.90
C PRO A 176 -50.27 -25.23 -41.10
N ALA A 177 -49.84 -25.92 -42.16
CA ALA A 177 -50.10 -25.62 -43.55
C ALA A 177 -49.88 -24.18 -44.07
N LEU A 178 -48.75 -24.00 -44.77
CA LEU A 178 -48.78 -23.35 -46.08
C LEU A 178 -48.11 -24.26 -47.10
N ARG A 179 -48.98 -25.04 -47.77
CA ARG A 179 -48.71 -25.71 -49.04
C ARG A 179 -48.23 -24.67 -50.05
N LYS A 180 -47.16 -25.01 -50.78
CA LYS A 180 -47.20 -25.33 -52.22
C LYS A 180 -45.82 -25.88 -52.66
N MET A 181 -45.83 -27.17 -53.04
CA MET A 181 -44.86 -27.90 -53.88
C MET A 181 -44.99 -27.41 -55.36
N PRO A 182 -44.30 -27.95 -56.39
CA PRO A 182 -43.23 -28.98 -56.46
C PRO A 182 -41.97 -28.51 -57.25
N ALA A 183 -40.78 -29.03 -56.97
CA ALA A 183 -40.11 -30.13 -57.71
C ALA A 183 -40.21 -30.06 -59.25
N MET A 184 -39.09 -29.70 -59.90
CA MET A 184 -38.81 -30.15 -61.26
C MET A 184 -37.31 -30.40 -61.45
N THR A 185 -37.06 -31.66 -61.77
CA THR A 185 -35.86 -32.41 -62.13
C THR A 185 -35.20 -31.89 -63.40
N MET A 186 -33.87 -32.00 -63.51
CA MET A 186 -33.11 -32.50 -64.69
C MET A 186 -31.63 -32.59 -64.25
N SER A 187 -31.07 -33.77 -63.95
CA SER A 187 -30.64 -34.86 -64.83
C SER A 187 -29.32 -34.59 -65.55
N VAL A 188 -28.39 -35.51 -65.31
CA VAL A 188 -27.06 -35.70 -65.90
C VAL A 188 -27.14 -35.85 -67.43
N LEU A 189 -26.26 -35.16 -68.14
CA LEU A 189 -25.48 -35.60 -69.30
C LEU A 189 -24.38 -34.58 -69.59
#